data_AF-A0A6V7JNB0-F1
#
_entry.id   AF-A0A6V7JNB0-F1
#
_cell.length_a   1.000
_cell.length_b   1.000
_cell.length_c   1.000
_cell.angle_alpha   90.00
_cell.angle_beta   90.00
_cell.angle_gamma   90.00
#
_symmetry.space_group_name_H-M   'P 1'
#
loop_
_entity.id
_entity.type
_entity.pdbx_description
1 polymer ?
#
loop_
_entity_poly.entity_id
_entity_poly.type
_entity_poly.pdbx_seq_one_letter_code
_entity_poly.pdbx_strand_id
1 'polypeptide(L)'
;MMFHRRCGEGITLINNSTTAVRNFCDFSERERIFSAQPLQNDELFEIRIDKKVRAWTGAVEIGATTYDPETLTDNQGQCWMLTATGILRNGHPLSDSMCDTNLDELEEGATIGVMRTSNDELVFYINGISQGVSATSIPATVYAVVEIFSDCVQVSISRSSELRDEETIDNDLAMGEASSASLVANLNVNLNVNVNLPKNPTPAAIREDRL
;
A
#
# COMPACT_ATOMS: atom_id res chain seq x y z
N MET A 1 -7.53 3.81 -14.89
CA MET A 1 -8.32 4.24 -13.71
C MET A 1 -8.19 5.74 -13.47
N MET A 2 -9.27 6.39 -13.03
CA MET A 2 -9.35 7.81 -12.63
C MET A 2 -10.35 7.94 -11.46
N PHE A 3 -10.26 9.01 -10.68
CA PHE A 3 -11.28 9.42 -9.72
C PHE A 3 -12.46 10.07 -10.45
N HIS A 4 -13.66 9.84 -9.94
CA HIS A 4 -14.89 10.43 -10.45
C HIS A 4 -14.93 11.93 -10.15
N ARG A 5 -15.49 12.72 -11.09
CA ARG A 5 -15.62 14.19 -10.95
C ARG A 5 -16.50 14.63 -9.78
N ARG A 6 -17.41 13.77 -9.34
CA ARG A 6 -18.21 13.97 -8.13
C ARG A 6 -17.50 13.34 -6.96
N CYS A 7 -16.90 14.18 -6.15
CA CYS A 7 -16.24 13.87 -4.90
C CYS A 7 -16.71 14.90 -3.85
N GLY A 8 -16.29 14.72 -2.60
CA GLY A 8 -16.62 15.64 -1.52
C GLY A 8 -16.12 17.08 -1.80
N GLU A 9 -16.78 18.06 -1.18
CA GLU A 9 -16.59 19.48 -1.47
C GLU A 9 -15.17 19.96 -1.14
N GLY A 10 -14.52 19.34 -0.16
CA GLY A 10 -13.14 19.61 0.20
C GLY A 10 -12.11 19.00 -0.75
N ILE A 11 -12.50 18.27 -1.81
CA ILE A 11 -11.56 17.61 -2.72
C ILE A 11 -11.34 18.41 -4.00
N THR A 12 -10.07 18.64 -4.31
CA THR A 12 -9.61 19.08 -5.63
C THR A 12 -8.93 17.94 -6.36
N LEU A 13 -9.42 17.61 -7.56
CA LEU A 13 -8.81 16.60 -8.42
C LEU A 13 -7.79 17.24 -9.37
N ILE A 14 -6.57 16.70 -9.40
CA ILE A 14 -5.48 17.13 -10.27
C ILE A 14 -4.91 15.94 -11.06
N ASN A 15 -3.93 16.19 -11.93
CA ASN A 15 -3.25 15.16 -12.72
C ASN A 15 -4.21 14.33 -13.57
N ASN A 16 -5.14 14.98 -14.29
CA ASN A 16 -6.19 14.31 -15.06
C ASN A 16 -7.05 13.39 -14.17
N SER A 17 -7.45 13.89 -12.99
CA SER A 17 -8.26 13.17 -12.02
C SER A 17 -7.64 11.88 -11.49
N THR A 18 -6.31 11.76 -11.45
CA THR A 18 -5.64 10.62 -10.81
C THR A 18 -5.08 10.94 -9.44
N THR A 19 -5.13 12.20 -9.02
CA THR A 19 -4.68 12.65 -7.70
C THR A 19 -5.77 13.48 -7.07
N ALA A 20 -6.11 13.16 -5.83
CA ALA A 20 -7.06 13.91 -5.03
C ALA A 20 -6.31 14.67 -3.93
N VAL A 21 -6.60 15.96 -3.82
CA VAL A 21 -6.03 16.86 -2.80
C VAL A 21 -7.16 17.37 -1.93
N ARG A 22 -7.09 17.10 -0.63
CA ARG A 22 -8.05 17.59 0.35
C ARG A 22 -7.66 18.99 0.82
N ASN A 23 -8.62 19.91 0.80
CA ASN A 23 -8.45 21.24 1.36
C ASN A 23 -8.40 21.14 2.89
N PHE A 24 -7.37 21.75 3.47
CA PHE A 24 -7.01 21.56 4.89
C PHE A 24 -7.76 22.50 5.84
N CYS A 25 -8.70 23.31 5.34
CA CYS A 25 -9.37 24.33 6.15
C CYS A 25 -10.41 23.77 7.13
N ASP A 26 -10.97 22.58 6.88
CA ASP A 26 -11.93 21.93 7.79
C ASP A 26 -11.49 20.50 8.12
N PHE A 27 -11.09 20.27 9.37
CA PHE A 27 -10.60 18.98 9.85
C PHE A 27 -11.73 17.98 10.13
N SER A 28 -12.98 18.45 10.21
CA SER A 28 -14.08 17.69 10.79
C SER A 28 -14.84 16.81 9.80
N GLU A 29 -14.64 17.01 8.49
CA GLU A 29 -15.40 16.31 7.45
C GLU A 29 -14.57 15.19 6.80
N ARG A 30 -15.20 14.00 6.70
CA ARG A 30 -14.69 12.88 5.90
C ARG A 30 -15.01 13.16 4.44
N GLU A 31 -13.99 13.22 3.61
CA GLU A 31 -14.15 13.49 2.19
C GLU A 31 -14.22 12.19 1.41
N ARG A 32 -15.30 12.01 0.64
CA ARG A 32 -15.51 10.80 -0.16
C ARG A 32 -15.16 11.00 -1.62
N ILE A 33 -14.42 10.05 -2.17
CA ILE A 33 -13.99 10.02 -3.57
C ILE A 33 -14.35 8.65 -4.14
N PHE A 34 -14.73 8.60 -5.42
CA PHE A 34 -15.12 7.36 -6.08
C PHE A 34 -14.24 7.07 -7.29
N SER A 35 -14.19 5.83 -7.76
CA SER A 35 -13.66 5.52 -9.09
C SER A 35 -14.58 6.10 -10.18
N ALA A 36 -13.98 6.59 -11.26
CA ALA A 36 -14.73 7.17 -12.37
C ALA A 36 -15.57 6.15 -13.16
N GLN A 37 -15.23 4.87 -13.05
CA GLN A 37 -15.88 3.74 -13.70
C GLN A 37 -16.06 2.61 -12.69
N PRO A 38 -17.02 1.69 -12.91
CA PRO A 38 -17.13 0.47 -12.12
C PRO A 38 -15.82 -0.32 -12.14
N LEU A 39 -15.53 -0.99 -11.03
CA LEU A 39 -14.40 -1.92 -10.93
C LEU A 39 -14.56 -3.03 -11.97
N GLN A 40 -13.51 -3.27 -12.75
CA GLN A 40 -13.44 -4.44 -13.60
C GLN A 40 -13.00 -5.64 -12.77
N ASN A 41 -13.44 -6.84 -13.20
CA ASN A 41 -13.01 -8.07 -12.55
C ASN A 41 -11.50 -8.19 -12.65
N ASP A 42 -10.88 -8.53 -11.53
CA ASP A 42 -9.46 -8.79 -11.40
C ASP A 42 -8.57 -7.56 -11.74
N GLU A 43 -9.15 -6.35 -11.78
CA GLU A 43 -8.43 -5.08 -11.87
C GLU A 43 -8.31 -4.45 -10.47
N LEU A 44 -7.09 -4.32 -9.98
CA LEU A 44 -6.81 -3.68 -8.70
C LEU A 44 -6.95 -2.16 -8.80
N PHE A 45 -7.91 -1.59 -8.07
CA PHE A 45 -7.95 -0.15 -7.81
C PHE A 45 -7.12 0.16 -6.57
N GLU A 46 -5.91 0.65 -6.77
CA GLU A 46 -4.97 0.98 -5.71
C GLU A 46 -4.70 2.48 -5.64
N ILE A 47 -4.60 3.01 -4.43
CA ILE A 47 -4.14 4.37 -4.15
C ILE A 47 -2.87 4.35 -3.32
N ARG A 48 -2.04 5.38 -3.49
CA ARG A 48 -0.89 5.69 -2.66
C ARG A 48 -1.16 6.93 -1.84
N ILE A 49 -0.75 6.91 -0.58
CA ILE A 49 -0.70 8.10 0.28
C ILE A 49 0.45 8.97 -0.18
N ASP A 50 0.17 10.14 -0.75
CA ASP A 50 1.23 11.04 -1.23
C ASP A 50 1.68 12.03 -0.16
N LYS A 51 0.76 12.47 0.72
CA LYS A 51 1.07 13.49 1.72
C LYS A 51 0.20 13.43 2.97
N LYS A 52 0.83 13.56 4.14
CA LYS A 52 0.22 13.75 5.46
C LYS A 52 0.73 15.06 6.09
N VAL A 53 -0.12 15.78 6.84
CA VAL A 53 0.22 17.14 7.36
C VAL A 53 0.52 17.15 8.87
N ARG A 54 0.20 16.10 9.63
CA ARG A 54 0.52 15.99 11.08
C ARG A 54 0.78 14.54 11.49
N ALA A 55 1.54 14.32 12.56
CA ALA A 55 1.89 13.00 13.12
C ALA A 55 0.75 12.31 13.90
N TRP A 56 -0.50 12.44 13.45
CA TRP A 56 -1.65 11.76 14.08
C TRP A 56 -1.99 10.53 13.25
N THR A 57 -2.36 9.44 13.90
CA THR A 57 -2.57 8.14 13.26
C THR A 57 -3.97 8.14 12.59
N GLY A 58 -4.10 7.53 11.41
CA GLY A 58 -5.40 7.30 10.77
C GLY A 58 -5.89 8.35 9.80
N ALA A 59 -5.92 8.00 8.52
CA ALA A 59 -5.95 8.99 7.45
C ALA A 59 -6.79 8.62 6.23
N VAL A 60 -6.91 7.33 5.91
CA VAL A 60 -7.55 6.89 4.67
C VAL A 60 -8.24 5.54 4.85
N GLU A 61 -9.44 5.43 4.30
CA GLU A 61 -10.20 4.18 4.21
C GLU A 61 -10.49 3.91 2.73
N ILE A 62 -10.59 2.65 2.33
CA ILE A 62 -10.90 2.24 0.95
C ILE A 62 -11.95 1.15 0.94
N GLY A 63 -12.77 1.12 -0.11
CA GLY A 63 -13.90 0.24 -0.19
C GLY A 63 -14.44 0.05 -1.58
N ALA A 64 -15.51 -0.73 -1.67
CA ALA A 64 -16.34 -0.87 -2.86
C ALA A 64 -17.81 -0.60 -2.51
N THR A 65 -18.55 -0.03 -3.46
CA THR A 65 -19.92 0.42 -3.21
C THR A 65 -20.83 0.22 -4.42
N THR A 66 -22.09 -0.12 -4.20
CA THR A 66 -23.13 -0.19 -5.25
C THR A 66 -23.73 1.18 -5.58
N TYR A 67 -23.34 2.22 -4.86
CA TYR A 67 -23.77 3.60 -5.12
C TYR A 67 -23.12 4.09 -6.41
N ASP A 68 -23.96 4.56 -7.34
CA ASP A 68 -23.46 5.16 -8.58
C ASP A 68 -23.10 6.64 -8.31
N PRO A 69 -21.83 7.04 -8.47
CA PRO A 69 -21.40 8.40 -8.19
C PRO A 69 -21.99 9.43 -9.18
N GLU A 70 -22.48 9.00 -10.34
CA GLU A 70 -23.09 9.85 -11.37
C GLU A 70 -24.61 10.03 -11.17
N THR A 71 -25.29 9.17 -10.46
CA THR A 71 -26.71 9.40 -10.14
C THR A 71 -26.92 9.76 -8.68
N LEU A 72 -25.90 9.51 -7.83
CA LEU A 72 -26.02 9.47 -6.37
C LEU A 72 -27.17 8.55 -5.93
N THR A 73 -27.57 7.60 -6.80
CA THR A 73 -28.65 6.66 -6.50
C THR A 73 -28.06 5.36 -6.02
N ASP A 74 -28.81 4.76 -5.12
CA ASP A 74 -28.44 3.54 -4.46
C ASP A 74 -29.12 2.33 -5.11
N ASN A 75 -28.35 1.45 -5.76
CA ASN A 75 -28.92 0.29 -6.44
C ASN A 75 -29.17 -0.92 -5.52
N GLN A 76 -28.78 -0.89 -4.23
CA GLN A 76 -29.05 -1.96 -3.23
C GLN A 76 -28.47 -1.70 -1.82
N GLY A 77 -27.80 -0.57 -1.62
CA GLY A 77 -27.34 -0.04 -0.35
C GLY A 77 -26.14 -0.72 0.21
N GLN A 78 -25.24 -1.26 -0.63
CA GLN A 78 -24.11 -2.03 -0.17
C GLN A 78 -22.81 -1.24 -0.31
N CYS A 79 -22.09 -1.13 0.79
CA CYS A 79 -20.77 -0.53 0.89
C CYS A 79 -19.89 -1.40 1.78
N TRP A 80 -18.74 -1.81 1.26
CA TRP A 80 -17.71 -2.54 2.00
C TRP A 80 -16.52 -1.61 2.16
N MET A 81 -16.04 -1.42 3.37
CA MET A 81 -14.94 -0.52 3.69
C MET A 81 -13.88 -1.26 4.50
N LEU A 82 -12.64 -1.23 4.05
CA LEU A 82 -11.47 -1.49 4.88
C LEU A 82 -11.17 -0.23 5.70
N THR A 83 -11.22 -0.37 7.02
CA THR A 83 -10.94 0.70 7.98
C THR A 83 -9.81 0.31 8.92
N ALA A 84 -9.38 1.27 9.76
CA ALA A 84 -8.39 1.02 10.80
C ALA A 84 -8.79 -0.08 11.79
N THR A 85 -10.09 -0.33 11.95
CA THR A 85 -10.63 -1.33 12.88
C THR A 85 -11.03 -2.63 12.20
N GLY A 86 -10.71 -2.80 10.91
CA GLY A 86 -11.08 -3.97 10.12
C GLY A 86 -12.09 -3.64 9.02
N ILE A 87 -12.78 -4.67 8.52
CA ILE A 87 -13.67 -4.52 7.36
C ILE A 87 -15.12 -4.39 7.81
N LEU A 88 -15.77 -3.34 7.30
CA LEU A 88 -17.16 -3.02 7.59
C LEU A 88 -18.01 -3.25 6.34
N ARG A 89 -19.22 -3.80 6.53
CA ARG A 89 -20.30 -3.77 5.54
C ARG A 89 -21.42 -2.87 6.06
N ASN A 90 -21.70 -1.78 5.35
CA ASN A 90 -22.71 -0.80 5.75
C ASN A 90 -22.54 -0.29 7.20
N GLY A 91 -21.29 -0.12 7.64
CA GLY A 91 -20.94 0.31 8.99
C GLY A 91 -20.94 -0.80 10.06
N HIS A 92 -21.31 -2.04 9.71
CA HIS A 92 -21.26 -3.18 10.61
C HIS A 92 -20.01 -4.05 10.36
N PRO A 93 -19.25 -4.45 11.39
CA PRO A 93 -18.11 -5.34 11.21
C PRO A 93 -18.49 -6.67 10.57
N LEU A 94 -17.66 -7.15 9.65
CA LEU A 94 -17.75 -8.51 9.13
C LEU A 94 -16.99 -9.45 10.07
N SER A 95 -17.70 -10.42 10.66
CA SER A 95 -17.19 -11.30 11.72
C SER A 95 -16.00 -12.17 11.30
N ASP A 96 -15.91 -12.49 10.01
CA ASP A 96 -14.98 -13.49 9.47
C ASP A 96 -13.78 -12.85 8.76
N SER A 97 -13.72 -11.52 8.69
CA SER A 97 -12.65 -10.78 8.01
C SER A 97 -11.78 -10.06 9.04
N MET A 98 -10.72 -10.75 9.50
CA MET A 98 -9.69 -10.14 10.33
C MET A 98 -8.62 -9.57 9.41
N CYS A 99 -8.47 -8.25 9.39
CA CYS A 99 -7.28 -7.60 8.85
C CYS A 99 -6.40 -7.23 10.04
N ASP A 100 -5.22 -7.84 10.12
CA ASP A 100 -4.28 -7.61 11.23
C ASP A 100 -3.49 -6.29 11.09
N THR A 101 -3.69 -5.56 9.98
CA THR A 101 -2.98 -4.31 9.71
C THR A 101 -3.81 -3.11 10.12
N ASN A 102 -3.26 -2.32 11.04
CA ASN A 102 -3.83 -1.04 11.42
C ASN A 102 -3.55 0.00 10.33
N LEU A 103 -4.59 0.43 9.60
CA LEU A 103 -4.45 1.49 8.58
C LEU A 103 -3.91 2.80 9.15
N ASP A 104 -4.06 3.03 10.45
CA ASP A 104 -3.61 4.26 11.09
C ASP A 104 -2.08 4.39 11.15
N GLU A 105 -1.37 3.28 10.98
CA GLU A 105 0.10 3.20 10.94
C GLU A 105 0.68 3.39 9.53
N LEU A 106 -0.17 3.56 8.51
CA LEU A 106 0.29 3.76 7.15
C LEU A 106 0.90 5.15 6.97
N GLU A 107 2.12 5.18 6.44
CA GLU A 107 2.89 6.39 6.18
C GLU A 107 2.83 6.81 4.71
N GLU A 108 3.37 8.00 4.41
CA GLU A 108 3.55 8.45 3.03
C GLU A 108 4.30 7.39 2.21
N GLY A 109 3.80 7.11 1.01
CA GLY A 109 4.29 6.05 0.12
C GLY A 109 3.58 4.71 0.28
N ALA A 110 2.87 4.47 1.39
CA ALA A 110 2.06 3.27 1.56
C ALA A 110 0.90 3.23 0.54
N THR A 111 0.49 2.02 0.17
CA THR A 111 -0.63 1.80 -0.75
C THR A 111 -1.74 0.98 -0.10
N ILE A 112 -2.98 1.29 -0.48
CA ILE A 112 -4.15 0.46 -0.19
C ILE A 112 -4.97 0.29 -1.45
N GLY A 113 -5.56 -0.89 -1.61
CA GLY A 113 -6.29 -1.24 -2.82
C GLY A 113 -7.51 -2.10 -2.56
N VAL A 114 -8.40 -2.11 -3.54
CA VAL A 114 -9.61 -2.93 -3.56
C VAL A 114 -9.78 -3.55 -4.94
N MET A 115 -10.16 -4.81 -4.98
CA MET A 115 -10.39 -5.56 -6.20
C MET A 115 -11.68 -6.38 -6.08
N ARG A 116 -12.51 -6.32 -7.13
CA ARG A 116 -13.60 -7.28 -7.35
C ARG A 116 -13.03 -8.43 -8.17
N THR A 117 -13.16 -9.66 -7.73
CA THR A 117 -12.68 -10.83 -8.49
C THR A 117 -13.72 -11.30 -9.50
N SER A 118 -13.29 -12.09 -10.48
CA SER A 118 -14.20 -12.81 -11.39
C SER A 118 -15.05 -13.89 -10.70
N ASN A 119 -14.75 -14.26 -9.45
CA ASN A 119 -15.55 -15.17 -8.63
C ASN A 119 -16.60 -14.45 -7.76
N ASP A 120 -16.86 -13.17 -8.03
CA ASP A 120 -17.77 -12.32 -7.26
C ASP A 120 -17.31 -12.11 -5.80
N GLU A 121 -16.00 -12.02 -5.59
CA GLU A 121 -15.39 -11.77 -4.28
C GLU A 121 -14.83 -10.35 -4.19
N LEU A 122 -14.69 -9.82 -2.97
CA LEU A 122 -13.99 -8.58 -2.68
C LEU A 122 -12.68 -8.91 -1.96
N VAL A 123 -11.58 -8.39 -2.48
CA VAL A 123 -10.24 -8.55 -1.87
C VAL A 123 -9.64 -7.17 -1.65
N PHE A 124 -9.15 -6.93 -0.44
CA PHE A 124 -8.38 -5.74 -0.11
C PHE A 124 -6.89 -6.00 -0.18
N TYR A 125 -6.13 -4.95 -0.47
CA TYR A 125 -4.68 -4.97 -0.56
C TYR A 125 -4.07 -3.87 0.29
N ILE A 126 -2.96 -4.17 0.96
CA ILE A 126 -2.16 -3.18 1.69
C ILE A 126 -0.71 -3.38 1.27
N ASN A 127 -0.07 -2.33 0.74
CA ASN A 127 1.29 -2.37 0.20
C ASN A 127 1.51 -3.51 -0.81
N GLY A 128 0.50 -3.75 -1.65
CA GLY A 128 0.49 -4.85 -2.63
C GLY A 128 0.19 -6.25 -2.06
N ILE A 129 0.03 -6.39 -0.74
CA ILE A 129 -0.24 -7.68 -0.08
C ILE A 129 -1.74 -7.88 0.09
N SER A 130 -2.26 -8.98 -0.45
CA SER A 130 -3.66 -9.38 -0.30
C SER A 130 -4.02 -9.63 1.18
N GLN A 131 -5.17 -9.11 1.60
CA GLN A 131 -5.76 -9.36 2.92
C GLN A 131 -6.74 -10.56 2.91
N GLY A 132 -6.77 -11.32 1.81
CA GLY A 132 -7.69 -12.44 1.61
C GLY A 132 -9.10 -12.02 1.17
N VAL A 133 -9.95 -13.02 0.94
CA VAL A 133 -11.35 -12.81 0.55
C VAL A 133 -12.11 -12.19 1.72
N SER A 134 -12.50 -10.93 1.54
CA SER A 134 -13.12 -10.09 2.57
C SER A 134 -14.64 -10.19 2.56
N ALA A 135 -15.23 -10.41 1.37
CA ALA A 135 -16.65 -10.64 1.18
C ALA A 135 -16.89 -11.41 -0.11
N THR A 136 -18.00 -12.12 -0.20
CA THR A 136 -18.42 -12.89 -1.38
C THR A 136 -19.78 -12.40 -1.88
N SER A 137 -20.19 -12.88 -3.07
CA SER A 137 -21.45 -12.47 -3.71
C SER A 137 -21.53 -10.96 -3.99
N ILE A 138 -20.41 -10.37 -4.41
CA ILE A 138 -20.32 -8.95 -4.73
C ILE A 138 -21.07 -8.66 -6.04
N PRO A 139 -21.96 -7.65 -6.08
CA PRO A 139 -22.67 -7.28 -7.30
C PRO A 139 -21.74 -6.96 -8.47
N ALA A 140 -22.20 -7.22 -9.71
CA ALA A 140 -21.42 -7.01 -10.93
C ALA A 140 -20.98 -5.55 -11.14
N THR A 141 -21.76 -4.60 -10.64
CA THR A 141 -21.47 -3.16 -10.76
C THR A 141 -21.24 -2.58 -9.38
N VAL A 142 -19.97 -2.40 -9.04
CA VAL A 142 -19.52 -1.67 -7.86
C VAL A 142 -18.44 -0.67 -8.26
N TYR A 143 -18.39 0.46 -7.57
CA TYR A 143 -17.37 1.49 -7.72
C TYR A 143 -16.41 1.40 -6.54
N ALA A 144 -15.12 1.70 -6.73
CA ALA A 144 -14.25 1.93 -5.59
C ALA A 144 -14.67 3.23 -4.90
N VAL A 145 -14.55 3.24 -3.58
CA VAL A 145 -14.77 4.39 -2.73
C VAL A 145 -13.54 4.57 -1.85
N VAL A 146 -13.10 5.81 -1.70
CA VAL A 146 -12.00 6.22 -0.84
C VAL A 146 -12.54 7.30 0.08
N GLU A 147 -12.29 7.16 1.38
CA GLU A 147 -12.54 8.23 2.34
C GLU A 147 -11.19 8.78 2.82
N ILE A 148 -11.01 10.10 2.68
CA ILE A 148 -9.83 10.81 3.19
C ILE A 148 -10.27 11.66 4.38
N PHE A 149 -9.58 11.55 5.50
CA PHE A 149 -9.85 12.35 6.68
C PHE A 149 -8.59 12.61 7.50
N SER A 150 -8.76 13.38 8.58
CA SER A 150 -7.69 13.72 9.52
C SER A 150 -6.50 14.39 8.84
N ASP A 151 -5.35 13.71 8.78
CA ASP A 151 -4.04 14.23 8.44
C ASP A 151 -3.59 13.86 7.02
N CYS A 152 -4.22 12.90 6.34
CA CYS A 152 -4.01 12.67 4.91
C CYS A 152 -4.65 13.80 4.12
N VAL A 153 -3.84 14.42 3.26
CA VAL A 153 -4.27 15.54 2.42
C VAL A 153 -4.10 15.26 0.94
N GLN A 154 -3.40 14.19 0.58
CA GLN A 154 -3.19 13.85 -0.81
C GLN A 154 -3.04 12.35 -1.02
N VAL A 155 -3.78 11.83 -1.98
CA VAL A 155 -3.64 10.46 -2.50
C VAL A 155 -3.61 10.47 -4.02
N SER A 156 -2.91 9.51 -4.60
CA SER A 156 -2.91 9.27 -6.04
C SER A 156 -3.27 7.83 -6.35
N ILE A 157 -3.94 7.60 -7.47
CA ILE A 157 -4.11 6.25 -8.01
C ILE A 157 -2.73 5.72 -8.39
N SER A 158 -2.36 4.58 -7.81
CA SER A 158 -1.18 3.82 -8.21
C SER A 158 -1.45 3.21 -9.57
N ARG A 159 -0.58 3.48 -10.55
CA ARG A 159 -0.57 2.71 -11.80
C ARG A 159 0.23 1.44 -11.50
N SER A 160 -0.34 0.29 -11.78
CA SER A 160 0.36 -0.99 -11.77
C SER A 160 1.47 -0.95 -12.83
N SER A 161 2.67 -0.49 -12.45
CA SER A 161 3.89 -0.89 -13.16
C SER A 161 4.33 -2.19 -12.50
N GLU A 162 3.97 -3.29 -13.17
CA GLU A 162 4.47 -4.65 -12.96
C GLU A 162 4.11 -5.26 -11.59
N LEU A 163 3.24 -6.26 -11.64
CA LEU A 163 3.16 -7.30 -10.63
C LEU A 163 4.60 -7.72 -10.33
N ARG A 164 5.08 -7.47 -9.12
CA ARG A 164 6.33 -8.09 -8.66
C ARG A 164 5.98 -9.55 -8.50
N ASP A 165 6.32 -10.34 -9.50
CA ASP A 165 6.31 -11.79 -9.38
C ASP A 165 7.13 -12.13 -8.13
N GLU A 166 6.50 -12.80 -7.17
CA GLU A 166 7.21 -13.37 -6.04
C GLU A 166 8.25 -14.35 -6.61
N GLU A 167 9.54 -14.04 -6.47
CA GLU A 167 10.59 -15.04 -6.69
C GLU A 167 10.43 -16.11 -5.60
N THR A 168 9.74 -17.21 -5.93
CA THR A 168 9.84 -18.44 -5.17
C THR A 168 11.27 -18.97 -5.34
N ILE A 169 12.09 -18.81 -4.30
CA ILE A 169 13.39 -19.46 -4.20
C ILE A 169 13.13 -20.96 -3.98
N ASP A 170 12.96 -21.71 -5.07
CA ASP A 170 12.95 -23.16 -5.06
C ASP A 170 14.39 -23.65 -4.89
N ASN A 171 14.77 -23.94 -3.65
CA ASN A 171 15.97 -24.73 -3.34
C ASN A 171 15.63 -26.21 -3.46
N ASP A 172 15.57 -26.74 -4.69
CA ASP A 172 15.62 -28.18 -4.93
C ASP A 172 16.87 -28.55 -5.75
N LEU A 173 17.84 -29.10 -5.03
CA LEU A 173 19.05 -29.72 -5.55
C LEU A 173 18.69 -31.09 -6.17
N ALA A 174 18.76 -31.21 -7.49
CA ALA A 174 18.84 -32.50 -8.16
C ALA A 174 19.91 -32.50 -9.26
N MET A 175 20.89 -33.38 -9.07
CA MET A 175 22.03 -33.70 -9.94
C MET A 175 21.60 -34.27 -11.31
N GLY A 176 22.28 -33.90 -12.40
CA GLY A 176 22.16 -34.63 -13.67
C GLY A 176 22.83 -34.03 -14.91
N GLU A 177 24.12 -34.30 -15.06
CA GLU A 177 24.90 -34.47 -16.30
C GLU A 177 25.19 -33.29 -17.26
N ALA A 178 26.45 -33.28 -17.71
CA ALA A 178 27.12 -32.21 -18.45
C ALA A 178 27.03 -32.38 -19.98
N SER A 179 27.03 -31.27 -20.72
CA SER A 179 27.66 -31.20 -22.04
C SER A 179 28.07 -29.77 -22.44
N SER A 180 29.37 -29.65 -22.70
CA SER A 180 30.22 -28.60 -23.29
C SER A 180 29.61 -27.39 -24.02
N ALA A 181 30.03 -26.17 -23.66
CA ALA A 181 31.10 -25.42 -24.37
C ALA A 181 31.46 -24.12 -23.60
N SER A 182 32.74 -23.76 -23.69
CA SER A 182 33.46 -22.85 -22.81
C SER A 182 33.61 -21.45 -23.40
N LEU A 183 33.54 -20.40 -22.56
CA LEU A 183 34.43 -19.24 -22.69
C LEU A 183 34.94 -18.86 -21.29
N VAL A 184 36.24 -19.03 -21.12
CA VAL A 184 37.01 -18.83 -19.90
C VAL A 184 37.49 -17.37 -19.80
N ALA A 185 37.55 -16.90 -18.56
CA ALA A 185 38.50 -15.95 -17.98
C ALA A 185 38.35 -14.45 -18.29
N ASN A 186 38.24 -13.65 -17.23
CA ASN A 186 39.44 -13.02 -16.64
C ASN A 186 39.18 -12.61 -15.17
N LEU A 187 39.84 -13.31 -14.24
CA LEU A 187 40.08 -12.80 -12.89
C LEU A 187 41.28 -11.84 -12.95
N ASN A 188 41.08 -10.58 -12.56
CA ASN A 188 42.16 -9.74 -12.08
C ASN A 188 41.89 -9.38 -10.62
N VAL A 189 42.47 -10.18 -9.72
CA VAL A 189 42.56 -9.86 -8.29
C VAL A 189 43.81 -9.02 -8.11
N ASN A 190 43.66 -7.74 -7.76
CA ASN A 190 44.75 -6.93 -7.23
C ASN A 190 44.47 -6.64 -5.76
N LEU A 191 45.00 -7.50 -4.88
CA LEU A 191 45.08 -7.27 -3.44
C LEU A 191 46.35 -6.46 -3.17
N ASN A 192 46.21 -5.18 -2.82
CA ASN A 192 47.31 -4.41 -2.28
C ASN A 192 46.94 -3.93 -0.87
N VAL A 193 47.19 -4.79 0.11
CA VAL A 193 47.00 -4.47 1.54
C VAL A 193 48.35 -4.02 2.10
N ASN A 194 48.51 -2.71 2.29
CA ASN A 194 49.69 -2.17 2.99
C ASN A 194 49.28 -1.86 4.44
N VAL A 195 49.65 -2.75 5.37
CA VAL A 195 49.35 -2.59 6.80
C VAL A 195 50.51 -1.82 7.46
N ASN A 196 50.26 -0.59 7.90
CA ASN A 196 51.16 0.11 8.81
C ASN A 196 50.53 0.12 10.21
N LEU A 197 50.99 -0.78 11.08
CA LEU A 197 50.63 -0.76 12.50
C LEU A 197 51.40 0.34 13.23
N PRO A 198 50.75 1.18 14.06
CA PRO A 198 51.46 2.02 15.01
C PRO A 198 52.07 1.16 16.14
N LYS A 199 53.36 1.38 16.42
CA LYS A 199 54.08 0.77 17.55
C LYS A 199 53.55 1.34 18.87
N ASN A 200 53.04 0.46 19.72
CA ASN A 200 52.68 0.78 21.11
C ASN A 200 53.94 0.83 21.99
N PRO A 201 54.21 1.88 22.79
CA PRO A 201 55.20 1.81 23.84
C PRO A 201 54.61 1.25 25.14
N THR A 202 55.36 0.32 25.73
CA THR A 202 55.11 -0.43 26.98
C THR A 202 55.15 0.43 28.27
N PRO A 203 54.65 -0.11 29.40
CA PRO A 203 54.17 0.65 30.55
C PRO A 203 55.24 0.94 31.62
N ALA A 204 55.10 2.07 32.31
CA ALA A 204 55.74 2.33 33.59
C ALA A 204 54.68 2.72 34.63
N ALA A 205 54.66 1.94 35.70
CA ALA A 205 53.83 2.14 36.87
C ALA A 205 54.46 3.15 37.85
N ILE A 206 53.64 3.59 38.82
CA ILE A 206 53.94 3.88 40.24
C ILE A 206 53.64 5.33 40.72
N ARG A 207 52.60 5.38 41.59
CA ARG A 207 52.37 6.15 42.83
C ARG A 207 52.02 7.65 42.78
N GLU A 208 50.84 7.99 43.31
CA GLU A 208 50.53 8.52 44.66
C GLU A 208 51.07 9.95 44.86
N ASP A 209 50.19 10.95 44.95
CA ASP A 209 49.89 11.55 46.24
C ASP A 209 48.65 12.45 46.24
N ARG A 210 48.03 12.48 47.42
CA ARG A 210 46.92 13.37 47.83
C ARG A 210 47.34 14.84 47.83
N LEU A 211 46.38 15.72 47.56
CA LEU A 211 45.90 16.75 48.51
C LEU A 211 44.55 17.31 48.06
#